data_AF-A0AAV1XXH8-F1
#
_entry.id   AF-A0AAV1XXH8-F1
#
_cell.length_a   1.000
_cell.length_b   1.000
_cell.length_c   1.000
_cell.angle_alpha   90.00
_cell.angle_beta   90.00
_cell.angle_gamma   90.00
#
_symmetry.space_group_name_H-M   'P 1'
#
loop_
_entity.id
_entity.type
_entity.pdbx_description
1 polymer ?
#
loop_
_entity_poly.entity_id
_entity_poly.type
_entity_poly.pdbx_seq_one_letter_code
_entity_poly.pdbx_strand_id
1 'polypeptide(L)'
;MFCETRQSKKGEPLDQETTNVMAQLKDLIENSSQQPDEAFQSVFGKEKPGRVRCHGRVTTPTLLKRTEEIAKIEKKHADELKLLNDKVEEIEAKHKQEMSSMEQKFQILLRNVINQNNSGVDMETLATMLSTPGTSTSTHVPNNKEQNHLKDNSTRTV
;
A
#
# COMPACT_ATOMS: atom_id res chain seq x y z
N MET A 1 2.74 -9.46 -22.69
CA MET A 1 2.43 -8.87 -24.01
C MET A 1 2.04 -7.41 -23.79
N PHE A 2 2.44 -6.48 -24.65
CA PHE A 2 2.00 -5.08 -24.54
C PHE A 2 0.89 -4.80 -25.53
N CYS A 3 -0.17 -4.14 -25.06
CA CYS A 3 -1.33 -3.78 -25.87
C CYS A 3 -1.59 -2.28 -25.72
N GLU A 4 -1.37 -1.52 -26.79
CA GLU A 4 -1.62 -0.09 -26.83
C GLU A 4 -2.38 0.28 -28.10
N THR A 5 -3.41 1.10 -27.95
CA THR A 5 -4.14 1.68 -29.07
C THR A 5 -3.59 3.04 -29.43
N ARG A 6 -3.70 3.42 -30.70
CA ARG A 6 -3.34 4.77 -31.13
C ARG A 6 -4.18 5.81 -30.40
N GLN A 7 -3.52 6.78 -29.76
CA GLN A 7 -4.22 7.90 -29.15
C GLN A 7 -4.76 8.86 -30.21
N SER A 8 -5.96 9.40 -29.99
CA SER A 8 -6.51 10.45 -30.85
C SER A 8 -5.64 11.71 -30.75
N LYS A 9 -5.29 12.30 -31.90
CA LYS A 9 -4.50 13.54 -31.95
C LYS A 9 -5.22 14.74 -31.31
N LYS A 10 -6.54 14.65 -31.14
CA LYS A 10 -7.39 15.72 -30.61
C LYS A 10 -7.87 15.48 -29.17
N GLY A 11 -7.41 14.40 -28.52
CA GLY A 11 -7.94 13.99 -27.22
C GLY A 11 -9.38 13.44 -27.28
N GLU A 12 -9.91 13.18 -28.48
CA GLU A 12 -11.20 12.51 -28.63
C GLU A 12 -11.11 11.09 -28.06
N PRO A 13 -12.14 10.63 -27.33
CA PRO A 13 -12.18 9.26 -26.85
C PRO A 13 -12.13 8.28 -28.02
N LEU A 14 -11.48 7.14 -27.81
CA LEU A 14 -11.57 6.03 -28.76
C LEU A 14 -13.02 5.59 -28.89
N ASP A 15 -13.35 4.97 -30.02
CA ASP A 15 -14.67 4.38 -30.18
C ASP A 15 -14.88 3.30 -29.11
N GLN A 16 -16.12 3.21 -28.62
CA GLN A 16 -16.46 2.34 -27.50
C GLN A 16 -16.23 0.86 -27.83
N GLU A 17 -16.41 0.47 -29.09
CA GLU A 17 -16.22 -0.91 -29.55
C GLU A 17 -14.75 -1.31 -29.41
N THR A 18 -13.82 -0.50 -29.89
CA THR A 18 -12.39 -0.68 -29.74
C THR A 18 -11.98 -0.67 -28.28
N THR A 19 -12.50 0.25 -27.47
CA THR A 19 -12.22 0.26 -26.02
C THR A 19 -12.67 -1.05 -25.36
N ASN A 20 -13.85 -1.56 -25.71
CA ASN A 20 -14.38 -2.81 -25.17
C ASN A 20 -13.54 -4.02 -25.60
N VAL A 21 -13.21 -4.12 -26.89
CA VAL A 21 -12.39 -5.21 -27.45
C VAL A 21 -10.99 -5.23 -26.80
N MET A 22 -10.40 -4.06 -26.58
CA MET A 22 -9.10 -3.95 -25.90
C MET A 22 -9.17 -4.30 -24.42
N ALA A 23 -10.26 -3.94 -23.74
CA ALA A 23 -10.48 -4.33 -22.35
C ALA A 23 -10.65 -5.85 -22.23
N GLN A 24 -11.43 -6.48 -23.12
CA GLN A 24 -11.58 -7.93 -23.21
C GLN A 24 -10.22 -8.60 -23.43
N LEU A 25 -9.42 -8.14 -24.40
CA LEU A 25 -8.09 -8.70 -24.64
C LEU A 25 -7.19 -8.64 -23.40
N LYS A 26 -7.16 -7.50 -22.71
CA LYS A 26 -6.35 -7.35 -21.49
C LYS A 26 -6.83 -8.28 -20.38
N ASP A 27 -8.14 -8.38 -20.19
CA ASP A 27 -8.76 -9.27 -19.21
C ASP A 27 -8.42 -10.74 -19.49
N LEU A 28 -8.52 -11.19 -20.74
CA LEU A 28 -8.10 -12.53 -21.14
C LEU A 28 -6.61 -12.78 -20.88
N ILE A 29 -5.73 -11.79 -21.09
CA ILE A 29 -4.29 -11.96 -20.84
C ILE A 29 -3.96 -11.96 -19.34
N GLU A 30 -4.63 -11.13 -18.54
CA GLU A 30 -4.31 -10.96 -17.12
C GLU A 30 -5.02 -11.99 -16.22
N ASN A 31 -6.25 -12.37 -16.55
CA ASN A 31 -7.13 -13.17 -15.69
C ASN A 31 -7.39 -14.59 -16.23
N SER A 32 -7.04 -14.89 -17.49
CA SER A 32 -7.14 -16.25 -18.03
C SER A 32 -5.78 -16.94 -18.07
N SER A 33 -5.78 -18.28 -18.10
CA SER A 33 -4.57 -19.08 -18.30
C SER A 33 -4.18 -19.24 -19.79
N GLN A 34 -4.85 -18.54 -20.70
CA GLN A 34 -4.56 -18.62 -22.13
C GLN A 34 -3.21 -17.99 -22.46
N GLN A 35 -2.53 -18.55 -23.46
CA GLN A 35 -1.35 -17.88 -23.99
C GLN A 35 -1.74 -16.58 -24.68
N PRO A 36 -0.90 -15.53 -24.66
CA PRO A 36 -1.25 -14.23 -25.24
C PRO A 36 -1.66 -14.30 -26.72
N ASP A 37 -1.05 -15.20 -27.48
CA ASP A 37 -1.34 -15.42 -28.89
C ASP A 37 -2.72 -16.06 -29.09
N GLU A 38 -3.14 -16.97 -28.19
CA GLU A 38 -4.48 -17.58 -28.19
C GLU A 38 -5.55 -16.56 -27.82
N ALA A 39 -5.28 -15.75 -26.79
CA ALA A 39 -6.17 -14.65 -26.39
C ALA A 39 -6.34 -13.63 -27.53
N PHE A 40 -5.25 -13.27 -28.20
CA PHE A 40 -5.29 -12.39 -29.38
C PHE A 40 -6.12 -13.01 -30.51
N GLN A 41 -5.88 -14.28 -30.82
CA GLN A 41 -6.62 -14.99 -31.87
C GLN A 41 -8.10 -15.18 -31.53
N SER A 42 -8.44 -15.32 -30.23
CA SER A 42 -9.82 -15.40 -29.76
C SER A 42 -10.57 -14.08 -29.97
N VAL A 43 -9.91 -12.95 -29.77
CA VAL A 43 -10.52 -11.62 -29.86
C VAL A 43 -10.55 -11.09 -31.29
N PHE A 44 -9.44 -11.23 -32.04
CA PHE A 44 -9.31 -10.66 -33.40
C PHE A 44 -9.45 -11.69 -34.52
N GLY A 45 -9.60 -12.97 -34.19
CA GLY A 45 -9.58 -14.06 -35.16
C GLY A 45 -8.17 -14.40 -35.63
N LYS A 46 -8.07 -15.28 -36.63
CA LYS A 46 -6.77 -15.61 -37.24
C LYS A 46 -6.19 -14.37 -37.91
N GLU A 47 -5.03 -13.92 -37.44
CA GLU A 47 -4.29 -12.85 -38.09
C GLU A 47 -4.06 -13.20 -39.56
N LYS A 48 -4.48 -12.33 -40.48
CA LYS A 48 -4.11 -12.46 -41.88
C LYS A 48 -2.77 -11.77 -42.04
N PRO A 49 -1.69 -12.48 -42.43
CA PRO A 49 -0.39 -11.88 -42.66
C PRO A 49 -0.46 -10.95 -43.87
N GLY A 50 -0.91 -9.72 -43.63
CA GLY A 50 -0.82 -8.60 -44.53
C GLY A 50 0.48 -7.85 -44.30
N ARG A 51 0.92 -7.06 -45.29
CA ARG A 51 2.12 -6.22 -45.17
C ARG A 51 1.84 -5.06 -44.23
N VAL A 52 2.03 -5.27 -42.93
CA VAL A 52 2.04 -4.21 -41.91
C VAL A 52 3.19 -3.25 -42.27
N ARG A 53 2.84 -2.09 -42.83
CA ARG A 53 3.80 -1.00 -43.06
C ARG A 53 3.79 -0.11 -41.83
N CYS A 54 4.76 -0.33 -40.94
CA CYS A 54 5.03 0.58 -39.84
C CYS A 54 5.64 1.87 -40.42
N HIS A 55 4.82 2.87 -40.71
CA HIS A 55 5.29 4.20 -41.08
C HIS A 55 5.15 5.14 -39.88
N GLY A 56 6.13 5.10 -38.98
CA GLY A 56 6.25 6.10 -37.91
C GLY A 56 7.05 5.70 -36.68
N ARG A 57 7.56 6.73 -35.99
CA ARG A 57 8.30 6.73 -34.71
C ARG A 57 7.37 6.56 -33.47
N VAL A 58 6.24 5.87 -33.63
CA VAL A 58 5.05 6.11 -32.78
C VAL A 58 5.16 5.46 -31.39
N THR A 59 5.45 4.15 -31.34
CA THR A 59 5.59 3.43 -30.08
C THR A 59 6.65 2.34 -30.27
N THR A 60 7.65 2.30 -29.39
CA THR A 60 8.64 1.21 -29.37
C THR A 60 8.37 0.29 -28.18
N PRO A 61 8.75 -1.00 -28.26
CA PRO A 61 8.64 -1.90 -27.11
C PRO A 61 9.35 -1.37 -25.85
N THR A 62 10.43 -0.61 -26.02
CA THR A 62 11.16 0.03 -24.91
C THR A 62 10.36 1.15 -24.24
N LEU A 63 9.59 1.93 -25.00
CA LEU A 63 8.72 2.95 -24.43
C LEU A 63 7.59 2.31 -23.61
N LEU A 64 6.97 1.25 -24.13
CA LEU A 64 5.91 0.50 -23.45
C LEU A 64 6.40 -0.15 -22.14
N LYS A 65 7.61 -0.70 -22.15
CA LYS A 65 8.25 -1.23 -20.93
C LYS A 65 8.45 -0.14 -19.89
N ARG A 66 9.00 1.01 -20.30
CA ARG A 66 9.24 2.13 -19.38
C ARG A 66 7.95 2.68 -18.79
N THR A 67 6.88 2.82 -19.57
CA THR A 67 5.61 3.32 -19.05
C THR A 67 4.99 2.35 -18.04
N GLU A 68 5.06 1.04 -18.28
CA GLU A 68 4.62 0.03 -17.32
C GLU A 68 5.46 0.04 -16.03
N GLU A 69 6.79 0.15 -16.15
CA GLU A 69 7.70 0.26 -15.00
C GLU A 69 7.39 1.50 -14.16
N ILE A 70 7.16 2.65 -14.79
CA ILE A 70 6.75 3.89 -14.13
C ILE A 70 5.44 3.68 -13.37
N ALA A 71 4.40 3.12 -14.01
CA ALA A 71 3.12 2.85 -13.37
C ALA A 71 3.25 1.90 -12.17
N LYS A 72 4.14 0.89 -12.25
CA LYS A 72 4.43 -0.01 -11.11
C LYS A 72 5.10 0.72 -9.97
N ILE A 73 6.05 1.62 -10.25
CA ILE A 73 6.71 2.45 -9.23
C ILE A 73 5.71 3.39 -8.57
N GLU A 74 4.89 4.09 -9.36
CA GLU A 74 3.85 4.99 -8.85
C GLU A 74 2.86 4.27 -7.94
N LYS A 75 2.41 3.07 -8.34
CA LYS A 75 1.53 2.24 -7.52
C LYS A 75 2.18 1.84 -6.20
N LYS A 76 3.42 1.33 -6.24
CA LYS A 76 4.16 0.96 -5.01
C LYS A 76 4.32 2.16 -4.07
N HIS A 77 4.68 3.32 -4.62
CA HIS A 77 4.84 4.53 -3.84
C HIS A 77 3.51 4.99 -3.20
N ALA A 78 2.39 4.88 -3.93
CA ALA A 78 1.07 5.17 -3.38
C ALA A 78 0.68 4.20 -2.24
N ASP A 79 0.96 2.90 -2.42
CA ASP A 79 0.70 1.89 -1.39
C ASP A 79 1.58 2.11 -0.13
N GLU A 80 2.86 2.47 -0.30
CA GLU A 80 3.77 2.82 0.79
C GLU A 80 3.35 4.08 1.55
N LEU A 81 2.92 5.13 0.84
CA LEU A 81 2.40 6.36 1.47
C LEU A 81 1.13 6.09 2.25
N LYS A 82 0.22 5.27 1.72
CA LYS A 82 -0.99 4.86 2.44
C LYS A 82 -0.63 4.11 3.72
N LEU A 83 0.26 3.13 3.64
CA LEU A 83 0.72 2.38 4.82
C LEU A 83 1.37 3.30 5.87
N LEU A 84 2.15 4.29 5.44
CA LEU A 84 2.76 5.25 6.34
C LEU A 84 1.70 6.14 7.01
N ASN A 85 0.73 6.63 6.25
CA ASN A 85 -0.37 7.44 6.77
C ASN A 85 -1.18 6.67 7.82
N ASP A 86 -1.54 5.42 7.54
CA ASP A 86 -2.28 4.56 8.48
C ASP A 86 -1.50 4.37 9.80
N LYS A 87 -0.17 4.19 9.73
CA LYS A 87 0.69 4.09 10.92
C LYS A 87 0.79 5.39 11.71
N VAL A 88 0.84 6.54 11.02
CA VAL A 88 0.86 7.84 11.69
C VAL A 88 -0.46 8.08 12.42
N GLU A 89 -1.60 7.79 11.79
CA GLU A 89 -2.91 7.89 12.42
C GLU A 89 -3.03 6.99 13.67
N GLU A 90 -2.52 5.76 13.60
CA GLU A 90 -2.49 4.84 14.75
C GLU A 90 -1.64 5.41 15.92
N ILE A 91 -0.45 5.94 15.62
CA ILE A 91 0.44 6.53 16.61
C ILE A 91 -0.20 7.78 17.23
N GLU A 92 -0.83 8.64 16.42
CA GLU A 92 -1.52 9.84 16.91
C GLU A 92 -2.70 9.48 17.82
N ALA A 93 -3.49 8.47 17.46
CA ALA A 93 -4.60 7.99 18.28
C ALA A 93 -4.11 7.43 19.62
N LYS A 94 -3.06 6.60 19.60
CA LYS A 94 -2.45 6.04 20.80
C LYS A 94 -1.87 7.13 21.70
N HIS A 95 -1.14 8.08 21.11
CA HIS A 95 -0.56 9.20 21.86
C HIS A 95 -1.65 10.08 22.49
N LYS A 96 -2.74 10.35 21.78
CA LYS A 96 -3.89 11.07 22.33
C LYS A 96 -4.54 10.33 23.51
N GLN A 97 -4.67 9.01 23.41
CA GLN A 97 -5.20 8.18 24.50
C GLN A 97 -4.27 8.20 25.72
N GLU A 98 -2.97 8.06 25.52
CA GLU A 98 -1.96 8.11 26.59
C GLU A 98 -1.97 9.46 27.30
N MET A 99 -2.00 10.56 26.54
CA MET A 99 -2.09 11.92 27.09
C MET A 99 -3.38 12.14 27.88
N SER A 100 -4.52 11.65 27.39
CA SER A 100 -5.80 11.73 28.11
C SER A 100 -5.79 10.92 29.41
N SER A 101 -5.19 9.73 29.39
CA SER A 101 -5.01 8.89 30.58
C SER A 101 -4.12 9.57 31.62
N MET A 102 -3.02 10.18 31.17
CA MET A 102 -2.10 10.91 32.02
C MET A 102 -2.78 12.13 32.67
N GLU A 103 -3.53 12.90 31.89
CA GLU A 103 -4.31 14.04 32.40
C GLU A 103 -5.31 13.61 33.47
N GLN A 104 -6.06 12.51 33.25
CA GLN A 104 -6.97 11.96 34.24
C GLN A 104 -6.25 11.56 35.53
N LYS A 105 -5.09 10.91 35.42
CA LYS A 105 -4.27 10.53 36.59
C LYS A 105 -3.77 11.75 37.38
N PHE A 106 -3.33 12.81 36.68
CA PHE A 106 -2.96 14.06 37.33
C PHE A 106 -4.13 14.71 38.06
N GLN A 107 -5.32 14.73 37.46
CA GLN A 107 -6.52 15.27 38.12
C GLN A 107 -6.90 14.48 39.37
N ILE A 108 -6.81 13.14 39.35
CA ILE A 108 -7.05 12.29 40.52
C ILE A 108 -6.04 12.61 41.63
N LEU A 109 -4.75 12.73 41.29
CA LEU A 109 -3.69 13.05 42.24
C LEU A 109 -3.92 14.43 42.88
N LEU A 110 -4.21 15.46 42.09
CA LEU A 110 -4.49 16.81 42.59
C LEU A 110 -5.70 16.84 43.53
N ARG A 111 -6.80 16.16 43.16
CA ARG A 111 -7.99 16.05 44.01
C ARG A 111 -7.64 15.41 45.35
N ASN A 112 -6.86 14.32 45.32
CA ASN A 112 -6.46 13.64 46.54
C ASN A 112 -5.54 14.51 47.41
N VAL A 113 -4.58 15.23 46.84
CA VAL A 113 -3.69 16.17 47.56
C VAL A 113 -4.49 17.30 48.23
N ILE A 114 -5.49 17.86 47.57
CA ILE A 114 -6.35 18.91 48.15
C ILE A 114 -7.21 18.35 49.30
N ASN A 115 -7.73 17.13 49.16
CA ASN A 115 -8.57 16.49 50.18
C ASN A 115 -7.82 16.09 51.45
N GLN A 116 -6.48 15.95 51.41
CA GLN A 116 -5.67 15.58 52.60
C GLN A 116 -5.72 16.61 53.72
N ASN A 117 -6.08 17.86 53.42
CA ASN A 117 -6.20 18.90 54.43
C ASN A 117 -7.34 18.65 55.45
N ASN A 118 -8.21 17.65 55.23
CA ASN A 118 -9.35 17.33 56.11
C ASN A 118 -9.39 15.87 56.63
N SER A 119 -8.72 14.90 56.01
CA SER A 119 -8.63 13.51 56.50
C SER A 119 -7.47 12.78 55.82
N GLY A 120 -6.75 11.91 56.55
CA GLY A 120 -5.59 11.16 56.05
C GLY A 120 -5.85 10.35 54.76
N VAL A 121 -4.80 10.08 53.99
CA VAL A 121 -4.89 9.43 52.66
C VAL A 121 -4.89 7.92 52.78
N ASP A 122 -5.91 7.28 52.21
CA ASP A 122 -5.86 5.85 51.92
C ASP A 122 -5.10 5.60 50.61
N MET A 123 -3.84 5.15 50.75
CA MET A 123 -2.93 4.90 49.63
C MET A 123 -3.36 3.73 48.75
N GLU A 124 -4.13 2.78 49.28
CA GLU A 124 -4.56 1.59 48.55
C GLU A 124 -5.72 1.93 47.58
N THR A 125 -6.66 2.77 48.04
CA THR A 125 -7.70 3.34 47.17
C THR A 125 -7.13 4.28 46.10
N LEU A 126 -6.10 5.07 46.42
CA LEU A 126 -5.39 5.89 45.42
C LEU A 126 -4.72 5.02 44.35
N ALA A 127 -4.01 3.96 44.76
CA ALA A 127 -3.29 3.07 43.85
C ALA A 127 -4.26 2.36 42.88
N THR A 128 -5.42 1.92 43.37
CA THR A 128 -6.44 1.28 42.53
C THR A 128 -7.04 2.24 41.51
N MET A 129 -7.35 3.49 41.88
CA MET A 129 -7.85 4.51 40.94
C MET A 129 -6.83 4.89 39.85
N LEU A 130 -5.54 4.91 40.18
CA LEU A 130 -4.46 5.17 39.21
C LEU A 130 -4.12 3.96 38.34
N SER A 131 -4.44 2.76 38.80
CA SER A 131 -4.15 1.48 38.15
C SER A 131 -5.29 0.98 37.26
N THR A 132 -6.51 1.49 37.40
CA THR A 132 -7.64 1.11 36.53
C THR A 132 -7.24 1.28 35.06
N PRO A 133 -7.17 0.20 34.26
CA PRO A 133 -6.84 0.31 32.86
C PRO A 133 -8.02 0.97 32.14
N GLY A 134 -7.79 2.09 31.48
CA GLY A 134 -8.56 2.38 30.28
C GLY A 134 -8.37 1.18 29.34
N THR A 135 -9.45 0.47 29.02
CA THR A 135 -9.52 -0.78 28.24
C THR A 135 -8.41 -0.90 27.19
N SER A 136 -7.43 -1.77 27.46
CA SER A 136 -6.37 -2.15 26.52
C SER A 136 -6.18 -3.65 26.58
N THR A 137 -6.74 -4.38 25.62
CA THR A 137 -6.43 -5.79 25.38
C THR A 137 -5.14 -5.84 24.56
N SER A 138 -4.03 -6.19 25.20
CA SER A 138 -2.73 -6.38 24.55
C SER A 138 -2.48 -7.88 24.39
N THR A 139 -2.52 -8.39 23.16
CA THR A 139 -2.04 -9.73 22.82
C THR A 139 -1.03 -9.60 21.70
N HIS A 140 0.26 -9.60 22.04
CA HIS A 140 1.32 -9.84 21.07
C HIS A 140 2.48 -10.61 21.71
N VAL A 141 2.64 -11.87 21.33
CA VAL A 141 3.83 -12.70 21.59
C VAL A 141 4.77 -12.52 20.39
N PRO A 142 6.06 -12.16 20.58
CA PRO A 142 6.99 -12.07 19.46
C PRO A 142 7.63 -13.43 19.18
N ASN A 143 7.45 -13.94 17.95
CA ASN A 143 8.18 -15.08 17.41
C ASN A 143 9.50 -14.60 16.81
N ASN A 144 10.64 -15.10 17.30
CA ASN A 144 11.98 -14.77 16.79
C ASN A 144 12.64 -16.02 16.19
N LYS A 145 12.67 -16.09 14.85
CA LYS A 145 13.51 -16.93 13.96
C LYS A 145 13.46 -16.23 12.59
N GLU A 146 14.50 -15.88 11.85
CA GLU A 146 15.92 -16.25 11.75
C GLU A 146 16.67 -15.05 11.12
N GLN A 147 17.86 -14.72 11.65
CA GLN A 147 18.80 -13.77 11.06
C GLN A 147 19.70 -14.52 10.06
N ASN A 148 19.50 -14.31 8.76
CA ASN A 148 20.46 -14.75 7.76
C ASN A 148 21.57 -13.70 7.63
N HIS A 149 22.79 -14.11 7.99
CA HIS A 149 24.04 -13.39 7.74
C HIS A 149 24.33 -13.31 6.24
N LEU A 150 24.49 -12.09 5.71
CA LEU A 150 25.16 -11.87 4.42
C LEU A 150 26.58 -11.35 4.71
N LYS A 151 27.58 -12.15 4.36
CA LYS A 151 29.00 -11.76 4.33
C LYS A 151 29.30 -11.16 2.97
N ASP A 152 29.67 -9.88 2.93
CA ASP A 152 30.26 -9.24 1.75
C ASP A 152 31.66 -9.78 1.49
N ASN A 153 31.89 -10.33 0.31
CA ASN A 153 33.18 -10.73 -0.22
C ASN A 153 33.54 -9.87 -1.44
N SER A 154 34.09 -8.68 -1.19
CA SER A 154 34.72 -7.87 -2.25
C SER A 154 36.08 -8.47 -2.60
N THR A 155 36.18 -9.10 -3.78
CA THR A 155 37.45 -9.51 -4.38
C THR A 155 37.69 -8.65 -5.62
N ARG A 156 38.74 -7.84 -5.56
CA ARG A 156 39.18 -6.95 -6.63
C ARG A 156 40.32 -7.61 -7.41
N THR A 157 40.06 -7.95 -8.67
CA THR A 157 41.01 -8.26 -9.76
C THR A 157 40.15 -8.31 -11.04
N VAL A 158 40.49 -7.74 -12.19
CA VAL A 158 41.75 -7.28 -12.82
C VAL A 158 41.47 -5.97 -13.55
#